data_AF-A0A356TGA2-F1
#
_entry.id   AF-A0A356TGA2-F1
#
_cell.length_a   1.000
_cell.length_b   1.000
_cell.length_c   1.000
_cell.angle_alpha   90.00
_cell.angle_beta   90.00
_cell.angle_gamma   90.00
#
_symmetry.space_group_name_H-M   'P 1'
#
loop_
_entity.id
_entity.type
_entity.pdbx_description
1 polymer ?
#
loop_
_entity_poly.entity_id
_entity_poly.type
_entity_poly.pdbx_seq_one_letter_code
_entity_poly.pdbx_strand_id
1 'polypeptide(L)'
;MAFVAAVALCACGGSGPDETDAGTVAVDGGPRCAASEVMCDDACVDLQTDRDHCGTCSTTCGTGEDCAAGACALVCAGGTELCGAECVDTDLDPAHCGGCGVACDAGEVCSAGTCGLECTGGTTACDGACVDAQLDPANCGGCGVTCDAGEVCSAGTCGLECTGGTTACDGACVDAQLDPANCGGCGVACGAGEVCSAGTCGLECTGGTTACDGACVDAQLDPANCGGCGVACGAGEVCSGGTCGLSCAGGTTQCGSTCVDAQLDPANCGGCG
;
A
#
# COMPACT_ATOMS: atom_id res chain seq x y z
N MET A 1 17.68 69.50 45.99
CA MET A 1 18.07 70.85 45.50
C MET A 1 17.63 70.90 44.05
N ALA A 2 16.41 71.32 43.73
CA ALA A 2 15.87 72.69 43.78
C ALA A 2 16.58 73.65 42.81
N PHE A 3 15.76 74.49 42.14
CA PHE A 3 15.99 75.48 41.06
C PHE A 3 15.48 74.95 39.71
N VAL A 4 14.24 75.17 39.26
CA VAL A 4 13.41 76.39 39.16
C VAL A 4 14.15 77.57 38.54
N ALA A 5 13.87 77.84 37.27
CA ALA A 5 13.89 79.19 36.68
C ALA A 5 12.95 79.23 35.46
N ALA A 6 11.83 79.92 35.65
CA ALA A 6 10.89 80.34 34.63
C ALA A 6 11.28 81.74 34.10
N VAL A 7 11.07 81.99 32.80
CA VAL A 7 10.91 83.34 32.18
C VAL A 7 10.07 83.09 30.91
N ALA A 8 8.75 83.36 30.94
CA ALA A 8 8.06 84.62 30.58
C ALA A 8 8.12 84.94 29.06
N LEU A 9 7.03 84.64 28.32
CA LEU A 9 5.93 85.54 27.92
C LEU A 9 6.18 86.27 26.60
N CYS A 10 5.32 86.01 25.61
CA CYS A 10 4.75 87.09 24.82
C CYS A 10 3.25 86.82 24.62
N ALA A 11 2.45 87.79 25.04
CA ALA A 11 1.00 87.81 25.05
C ALA A 11 0.48 88.68 23.90
N CYS A 12 -0.66 88.30 23.34
CA CYS A 12 -1.76 89.18 22.94
C CYS A 12 -3.02 88.35 23.23
N GLY A 13 -3.98 88.72 24.07
CA GLY A 13 -4.40 90.04 24.54
C GLY A 13 -5.74 90.39 23.90
N GLY A 14 -6.84 90.08 24.60
CA GLY A 14 -8.21 90.47 24.24
C GLY A 14 -9.25 89.48 24.82
N SER A 15 -9.52 89.49 26.14
CA SER A 15 -10.50 90.34 26.85
C SER A 15 -11.98 89.93 26.71
N GLY A 16 -12.37 88.89 27.47
CA GLY A 16 -13.64 88.70 28.22
C GLY A 16 -15.00 88.66 27.49
N PRO A 17 -16.10 88.31 28.21
CA PRO A 17 -16.22 87.78 29.58
C PRO A 17 -16.51 86.26 29.56
N ASP A 18 -16.00 85.44 30.48
CA ASP A 18 -16.50 85.20 31.84
C ASP A 18 -18.03 85.21 31.97
N GLU A 19 -18.66 84.11 31.53
CA GLU A 19 -19.98 83.71 32.00
C GLU A 19 -19.80 82.42 32.80
N THR A 20 -19.53 82.58 34.10
CA THR A 20 -19.96 81.60 35.10
C THR A 20 -21.48 81.60 35.11
N ASP A 21 -22.10 80.85 34.20
CA ASP A 21 -23.52 80.53 34.29
C ASP A 21 -23.69 79.14 34.92
N ALA A 22 -23.63 79.11 36.25
CA ALA A 22 -24.40 78.17 37.03
C ALA A 22 -25.86 78.62 36.98
N GLY A 23 -26.47 78.41 35.82
CA GLY A 23 -27.84 78.81 35.52
C GLY A 23 -28.42 77.84 34.53
N THR A 24 -29.42 77.10 34.98
CA THR A 24 -30.34 76.38 34.14
C THR A 24 -31.08 77.37 33.23
N VAL A 25 -30.52 77.63 32.05
CA VAL A 25 -31.25 78.26 30.95
C VAL A 25 -31.49 77.18 29.90
N ALA A 26 -32.62 76.50 30.06
CA ALA A 26 -33.22 75.72 28.99
C ALA A 26 -33.72 76.69 27.92
N VAL A 27 -32.84 77.04 26.98
CA VAL A 27 -33.23 77.59 25.67
C VAL A 27 -33.20 76.43 24.68
N ASP A 28 -34.40 76.03 24.29
CA ASP A 28 -34.77 74.87 23.49
C ASP A 28 -34.46 73.52 24.13
N GLY A 29 -35.52 72.85 24.61
CA GLY A 29 -35.52 71.47 25.11
C GLY A 29 -35.27 70.45 24.01
N GLY A 30 -34.21 70.64 23.23
CA GLY A 30 -33.70 69.67 22.27
C GLY A 30 -32.97 68.53 23.01
N PRO A 31 -32.96 67.33 22.44
CA PRO A 31 -32.25 66.20 23.03
C PRO A 31 -30.76 66.54 23.18
N ARG A 32 -30.20 66.28 24.36
CA ARG A 32 -28.76 66.38 24.62
C ARG A 32 -28.18 64.97 24.65
N CYS A 33 -27.19 64.72 23.81
CA CYS A 33 -26.51 63.44 23.75
C CYS A 33 -25.60 63.21 24.96
N ALA A 34 -25.29 61.94 25.25
CA ALA A 34 -24.29 61.61 26.25
C ALA A 34 -22.89 62.13 25.84
N ALA A 35 -21.96 62.20 26.78
CA ALA A 35 -20.63 62.77 26.54
C ALA A 35 -19.80 62.03 25.46
N SER A 36 -20.16 60.77 25.15
CA SER A 36 -19.54 59.94 24.11
C SER A 36 -20.32 59.90 22.78
N GLU A 37 -21.47 60.57 22.70
CA GLU A 37 -22.37 60.54 21.54
C GLU A 37 -22.39 61.90 20.82
N VAL A 38 -22.68 61.88 19.53
CA VAL A 38 -22.80 63.07 18.69
C VAL A 38 -24.23 63.17 18.17
N MET A 39 -24.75 64.40 18.09
CA MET A 39 -26.04 64.65 17.47
C MET A 39 -25.90 64.57 15.95
N CYS A 40 -26.54 63.59 15.34
CA CYS A 40 -26.64 63.42 13.90
C CYS A 40 -28.11 63.56 13.51
N ASP A 41 -28.43 64.67 12.86
CA ASP A 41 -29.79 65.15 12.64
C ASP A 41 -30.58 65.23 13.97
N ASP A 42 -31.57 64.35 14.18
CA ASP A 42 -32.43 64.32 15.37
C ASP A 42 -32.11 63.15 16.32
N ALA A 43 -30.99 62.45 16.12
CA ALA A 43 -30.60 61.29 16.93
C ALA A 43 -29.19 61.44 17.52
N CYS A 44 -29.05 60.96 18.76
CA CYS A 44 -27.74 60.78 19.38
C CYS A 44 -27.17 59.43 18.98
N VAL A 45 -25.98 59.44 18.39
CA VAL A 45 -25.30 58.24 17.89
C VAL A 45 -23.86 58.21 18.38
N ASP A 46 -23.36 57.02 18.68
CA ASP A 46 -21.95 56.83 19.03
C ASP A 46 -21.14 56.61 17.75
N LEU A 47 -20.44 57.65 17.30
CA LEU A 47 -19.62 57.57 16.09
C LEU A 47 -18.47 56.55 16.19
N GLN A 48 -18.19 55.98 17.36
CA GLN A 48 -17.15 54.97 17.54
C GLN A 48 -17.63 53.54 17.28
N THR A 49 -18.94 53.28 17.37
CA THR A 49 -19.51 51.93 17.31
C THR A 49 -20.79 51.83 16.47
N ASP A 50 -21.38 52.95 16.06
CA ASP A 50 -22.57 52.96 15.23
C ASP A 50 -22.21 52.72 13.76
N ARG A 51 -22.72 51.61 13.21
CA ARG A 51 -22.48 51.18 11.82
C ARG A 51 -22.97 52.19 10.78
N ASP A 52 -24.07 52.88 11.06
CA ASP A 52 -24.71 53.79 10.12
C ASP A 52 -24.12 55.21 10.19
N HIS A 53 -23.34 55.51 11.25
CA HIS A 53 -22.74 56.81 11.54
C HIS A 53 -21.25 56.68 11.95
N CYS A 54 -20.47 55.84 11.29
CA CYS A 54 -19.13 55.50 11.74
C CYS A 54 -18.10 56.59 11.44
N GLY A 55 -17.57 57.24 12.49
CA GLY A 55 -16.63 58.36 12.40
C GLY A 55 -17.26 59.69 11.98
N THR A 56 -18.34 59.68 11.17
CA THR A 56 -19.16 60.86 10.83
C THR A 56 -20.64 60.51 10.76
N CYS A 57 -21.52 61.52 10.90
CA CYS A 57 -22.98 61.37 10.84
C CYS A 57 -23.55 60.83 9.52
N SER A 58 -22.75 60.67 8.46
CA SER A 58 -23.25 60.20 7.16
C SER A 58 -22.42 59.04 6.62
N THR A 59 -21.57 58.44 7.45
CA THR A 59 -20.72 57.32 7.06
C THR A 59 -21.37 56.02 7.49
N THR A 60 -22.01 55.35 6.54
CA THR A 60 -22.54 54.00 6.73
C THR A 60 -21.51 52.96 6.28
N CYS A 61 -21.20 51.99 7.14
CA CYS A 61 -20.26 50.93 6.81
C CYS A 61 -20.82 49.96 5.76
N GLY A 62 -19.92 49.45 4.92
CA GLY A 62 -20.26 48.56 3.82
C GLY A 62 -20.85 47.22 4.27
N THR A 63 -21.14 46.37 3.29
CA THR A 63 -21.58 45.00 3.59
C THR A 63 -20.40 44.21 4.16
N GLY A 64 -20.57 43.59 5.34
CA GLY A 64 -19.52 42.85 6.04
C GLY A 64 -18.65 43.69 6.98
N GLU A 65 -18.81 45.02 6.97
CA GLU A 65 -18.09 45.92 7.87
C GLU A 65 -18.97 46.36 9.04
N ASP A 66 -18.33 46.60 10.18
CA ASP A 66 -18.94 47.24 11.35
C ASP A 66 -18.07 48.43 11.80
N CYS A 67 -18.65 49.29 12.64
CA CYS A 67 -17.90 50.42 13.15
C CYS A 67 -16.99 50.02 14.31
N ALA A 68 -15.67 50.19 14.11
CA ALA A 68 -14.67 49.94 15.12
C ALA A 68 -13.79 51.18 15.32
N ALA A 69 -13.91 51.83 16.47
CA ALA A 69 -13.17 53.04 16.84
C ALA A 69 -13.32 54.18 15.81
N GLY A 70 -14.54 54.32 15.27
CA GLY A 70 -14.90 55.39 14.34
C GLY A 70 -14.35 55.22 12.92
N ALA A 71 -13.96 54.01 12.56
CA ALA A 71 -13.71 53.62 11.18
C ALA A 71 -14.46 52.33 10.84
N CYS A 72 -14.99 52.25 9.62
CA CYS A 72 -15.56 51.01 9.12
C CYS A 72 -14.44 49.99 8.94
N ALA A 73 -14.60 48.85 9.60
CA ALA A 73 -13.65 47.75 9.57
C ALA A 73 -14.39 46.46 9.28
N LEU A 74 -13.76 45.56 8.54
CA LEU A 74 -14.28 44.23 8.28
C LEU A 74 -14.48 43.48 9.61
N VAL A 75 -15.67 42.91 9.81
CA VAL A 75 -15.99 42.07 10.97
C VAL A 75 -16.32 40.67 10.49
N CYS A 76 -15.58 39.70 11.02
CA CYS A 76 -15.78 38.29 10.68
C CYS A 76 -16.89 37.68 11.53
N ALA A 77 -17.84 37.03 10.87
CA ALA A 77 -18.99 36.38 11.48
C ALA A 77 -18.85 34.85 11.40
N GLY A 78 -19.61 34.13 12.22
CA GLY A 78 -19.69 32.66 12.11
C GLY A 78 -18.42 31.91 12.51
N GLY A 79 -17.64 32.43 13.46
CA GLY A 79 -16.43 31.75 13.96
C GLY A 79 -15.20 31.92 13.07
N THR A 80 -15.28 32.74 12.01
CA THR A 80 -14.15 33.04 11.13
C THR A 80 -13.22 34.10 11.73
N GLU A 81 -11.93 34.03 11.39
CA GLU A 81 -10.87 34.93 11.85
C GLU A 81 -10.48 35.93 10.76
N LEU A 82 -10.12 37.16 11.15
CA LEU A 82 -9.65 38.17 10.21
C LEU A 82 -8.17 37.95 9.88
N CYS A 83 -7.89 37.45 8.68
CA CYS A 83 -6.55 37.23 8.16
C CYS A 83 -6.21 38.26 7.07
N GLY A 84 -5.62 39.38 7.50
CA GLY A 84 -5.36 40.51 6.61
C GLY A 84 -6.64 41.24 6.24
N ALA A 85 -7.10 41.09 5.00
CA ALA A 85 -8.30 41.75 4.48
C ALA A 85 -9.46 40.77 4.23
N GLU A 86 -9.33 39.52 4.69
CA GLU A 86 -10.30 38.45 4.42
C GLU A 86 -10.68 37.75 5.73
N CYS A 87 -11.94 37.32 5.82
CA CYS A 87 -12.42 36.47 6.90
C CYS A 87 -12.27 35.01 6.47
N VAL A 88 -11.50 34.24 7.22
CA VAL A 88 -11.19 32.85 6.90
C VAL A 88 -11.63 31.94 8.05
N ASP A 89 -12.10 30.74 7.70
CA ASP A 89 -12.42 29.73 8.69
C ASP A 89 -11.16 28.96 9.04
N THR A 90 -10.52 29.30 10.16
CA THR A 90 -9.27 28.66 10.57
C THR A 90 -9.45 27.22 11.02
N ASP A 91 -10.69 26.73 11.17
CA ASP A 91 -10.95 25.33 11.49
C ASP A 91 -11.00 24.42 10.26
N LEU A 92 -11.22 24.99 9.07
CA LEU A 92 -11.49 24.23 7.84
C LEU A 92 -10.68 24.67 6.62
N ASP A 93 -10.09 25.87 6.62
CA ASP A 93 -9.29 26.37 5.50
C ASP A 93 -7.86 25.80 5.54
N PRO A 94 -7.44 24.97 4.55
CA PRO A 94 -6.09 24.42 4.49
C PRO A 94 -4.99 25.48 4.33
N ALA A 95 -5.30 26.71 3.93
CA ALA A 95 -4.33 27.81 3.85
C ALA A 95 -4.20 28.62 5.16
N HIS A 96 -5.11 28.44 6.11
CA HIS A 96 -5.20 29.21 7.36
C HIS A 96 -5.53 28.31 8.58
N CYS A 97 -5.02 27.07 8.59
CA CYS A 97 -5.44 26.06 9.54
C CYS A 97 -4.88 26.27 10.96
N GLY A 98 -5.77 26.53 11.92
CA GLY A 98 -5.41 26.89 13.29
C GLY A 98 -4.90 28.34 13.45
N GLY A 99 -4.85 29.11 12.36
CA GLY A 99 -4.47 30.52 12.38
C GLY A 99 -4.06 31.08 11.01
N CYS A 100 -3.97 32.40 10.93
CA CYS A 100 -3.67 33.10 9.68
C CYS A 100 -2.32 32.70 9.05
N GLY A 101 -2.36 32.25 7.80
CA GLY A 101 -1.19 31.90 6.99
C GLY A 101 -0.52 30.58 7.39
N VAL A 102 -1.14 29.82 8.29
CA VAL A 102 -0.72 28.46 8.64
C VAL A 102 -1.28 27.51 7.59
N ALA A 103 -0.53 27.30 6.52
CA ALA A 103 -0.93 26.38 5.46
C ALA A 103 -0.57 24.93 5.83
N CYS A 104 -1.47 23.99 5.53
CA CYS A 104 -1.21 22.57 5.61
C CYS A 104 -0.27 22.09 4.50
N ASP A 105 0.43 20.98 4.76
CA ASP A 105 1.28 20.36 3.76
C ASP A 105 0.47 19.73 2.63
N ALA A 106 1.13 19.45 1.51
CA ALA A 106 0.47 18.85 0.35
C ALA A 106 -0.14 17.49 0.68
N GLY A 107 -1.47 17.38 0.53
CA GLY A 107 -2.23 16.15 0.82
C GLY A 107 -2.89 16.14 2.20
N GLU A 108 -2.60 17.12 3.05
CA GLU A 108 -3.31 17.32 4.31
C GLU A 108 -4.59 18.14 4.11
N VAL A 109 -5.53 17.96 5.04
CA VAL A 109 -6.73 18.77 5.17
C VAL A 109 -6.70 19.52 6.49
N CYS A 110 -7.40 20.63 6.56
CA CYS A 110 -7.66 21.29 7.84
C CYS A 110 -8.92 20.72 8.47
N SER A 111 -8.80 20.26 9.72
CA SER A 111 -9.94 19.80 10.49
C SER A 111 -9.80 20.23 11.94
N ALA A 112 -10.77 21.01 12.42
CA ALA A 112 -10.78 21.58 13.78
C ALA A 112 -9.47 22.32 14.11
N GLY A 113 -8.98 23.11 13.15
CA GLY A 113 -7.80 23.96 13.32
C GLY A 113 -6.49 23.22 13.34
N THR A 114 -6.48 21.95 12.92
CA THR A 114 -5.28 21.12 12.85
C THR A 114 -5.11 20.54 11.46
N CYS A 115 -3.91 20.71 10.89
CA CYS A 115 -3.54 20.02 9.66
C CYS A 115 -3.37 18.53 9.95
N GLY A 116 -3.93 17.70 9.08
CA GLY A 116 -3.75 16.27 9.17
C GLY A 116 -4.03 15.58 7.85
N LEU A 117 -3.36 14.45 7.66
CA LEU A 117 -3.60 13.59 6.51
C LEU A 117 -4.99 12.94 6.61
N GLU A 118 -5.83 13.16 5.61
CA GLU A 118 -7.13 12.49 5.50
C GLU A 118 -7.04 11.31 4.52
N CYS A 119 -7.11 10.10 5.06
CA CYS A 119 -7.09 8.88 4.27
C CYS A 119 -8.52 8.44 3.91
N THR A 120 -8.86 8.61 2.64
CA THR A 120 -10.15 8.21 2.08
C THR A 120 -10.10 6.81 1.47
N GLY A 121 -11.26 6.23 1.14
CA GLY A 121 -11.32 4.93 0.47
C GLY A 121 -10.92 3.72 1.32
N GLY A 122 -10.96 3.85 2.66
CA GLY A 122 -10.55 2.78 3.58
C GLY A 122 -9.04 2.61 3.74
N THR A 123 -8.25 3.55 3.22
CA THR A 123 -6.80 3.60 3.41
C THR A 123 -6.46 4.07 4.82
N THR A 124 -5.27 3.71 5.30
CA THR A 124 -4.79 4.02 6.66
C THR A 124 -3.61 4.99 6.58
N ALA A 125 -3.56 5.96 7.49
CA ALA A 125 -2.43 6.88 7.60
C ALA A 125 -1.23 6.17 8.21
N CYS A 126 -0.14 6.05 7.46
CA CYS A 126 1.13 5.45 7.86
C CYS A 126 2.28 6.35 7.46
N ASP A 127 3.06 6.82 8.44
CA ASP A 127 4.27 7.66 8.25
C ASP A 127 4.07 8.86 7.27
N GLY A 128 2.91 9.51 7.35
CA GLY A 128 2.57 10.67 6.51
C GLY A 128 2.04 10.35 5.11
N ALA A 129 1.73 9.08 4.82
CA ALA A 129 1.09 8.66 3.59
C ALA A 129 -0.14 7.78 3.85
N CYS A 130 -1.11 7.82 2.94
CA CYS A 130 -2.26 6.92 2.99
C CYS A 130 -1.92 5.62 2.25
N VAL A 131 -1.96 4.51 2.97
CA VAL A 131 -1.64 3.18 2.45
C VAL A 131 -2.85 2.27 2.52
N ASP A 132 -2.99 1.39 1.53
CA ASP A 132 -4.04 0.38 1.55
C ASP A 132 -3.56 -0.83 2.36
N ALA A 133 -3.86 -0.86 3.64
CA ALA A 133 -3.46 -1.96 4.51
C ALA A 133 -4.09 -3.32 4.14
N GLN A 134 -5.00 -3.38 3.16
CA GLN A 134 -5.58 -4.63 2.68
C GLN A 134 -4.80 -5.26 1.53
N LEU A 135 -4.03 -4.45 0.80
CA LEU A 135 -3.41 -4.84 -0.47
C LEU A 135 -1.93 -4.43 -0.60
N ASP A 136 -1.45 -3.50 0.22
CA ASP A 136 -0.06 -3.03 0.19
C ASP A 136 0.87 -4.04 0.89
N PRO A 137 1.80 -4.69 0.15
CA PRO A 137 2.75 -5.63 0.74
C PRO A 137 3.72 -4.99 1.74
N ALA A 138 3.89 -3.67 1.75
CA ALA A 138 4.73 -2.97 2.72
C ALA A 138 3.97 -2.60 4.02
N ASN A 139 2.64 -2.64 4.01
CA ASN A 139 1.77 -2.19 5.11
C ASN A 139 0.59 -3.14 5.35
N CYS A 140 0.81 -4.44 5.21
CA CYS A 140 -0.24 -5.44 5.18
C CYS A 140 -0.85 -5.71 6.56
N GLY A 141 -2.11 -5.35 6.74
CA GLY A 141 -2.81 -5.41 8.03
C GLY A 141 -2.47 -4.24 8.97
N GLY A 142 -1.50 -3.39 8.61
CA GLY A 142 -1.13 -2.20 9.39
C GLY A 142 0.19 -1.58 8.94
N CYS A 143 0.47 -0.39 9.46
CA CYS A 143 1.67 0.38 9.10
C CYS A 143 2.96 -0.39 9.38
N GLY A 144 3.85 -0.46 8.38
CA GLY A 144 5.15 -1.10 8.48
C GLY A 144 5.13 -2.63 8.57
N VAL A 145 3.96 -3.25 8.44
CA VAL A 145 3.85 -4.72 8.38
C VAL A 145 4.18 -5.17 6.96
N THR A 146 5.45 -5.49 6.71
CA THR A 146 5.92 -5.91 5.39
C THR A 146 5.79 -7.42 5.22
N CYS A 147 5.28 -7.86 4.06
CA CYS A 147 5.22 -9.27 3.69
C CYS A 147 6.60 -9.80 3.26
N ASP A 148 6.84 -11.09 3.48
CA ASP A 148 8.09 -11.72 3.10
C ASP A 148 8.23 -11.83 1.58
N ALA A 149 9.45 -12.10 1.10
CA ALA A 149 9.72 -12.22 -0.32
C ALA A 149 8.89 -13.36 -0.95
N GLY A 150 8.04 -13.01 -1.91
CA GLY A 150 7.15 -13.95 -2.62
C GLY A 150 5.73 -14.01 -2.03
N GLU A 151 5.47 -13.34 -0.91
CA GLU A 151 4.12 -13.14 -0.40
C GLU A 151 3.45 -11.92 -1.02
N VAL A 152 2.12 -11.95 -1.02
CA VAL A 152 1.27 -10.81 -1.36
C VAL A 152 0.45 -10.42 -0.14
N CYS A 153 0.01 -9.16 -0.10
CA CYS A 153 -1.00 -8.75 0.86
C CYS A 153 -2.39 -9.00 0.29
N SER A 154 -3.20 -9.79 1.00
CA SER A 154 -4.59 -10.02 0.64
C SER A 154 -5.46 -9.99 1.89
N ALA A 155 -6.48 -9.13 1.86
CA ALA A 155 -7.37 -8.88 3.00
C ALA A 155 -6.61 -8.57 4.30
N GLY A 156 -5.51 -7.82 4.17
CA GLY A 156 -4.67 -7.40 5.30
C GLY A 156 -3.88 -8.54 5.95
N THR A 157 -3.67 -9.65 5.25
CA THR A 157 -2.82 -10.74 5.68
C THR A 157 -1.78 -11.04 4.60
N CYS A 158 -0.51 -11.14 5.01
CA CYS A 158 0.54 -11.63 4.12
C CYS A 158 0.35 -13.12 3.89
N GLY A 159 0.45 -13.54 2.64
CA GLY A 159 0.38 -14.94 2.29
C GLY A 159 0.98 -15.22 0.93
N LEU A 160 1.44 -16.45 0.77
CA LEU A 160 1.96 -16.93 -0.49
C LEU A 160 0.82 -17.06 -1.51
N GLU A 161 0.89 -16.33 -2.62
CA GLU A 161 -0.06 -16.48 -3.72
C GLU A 161 0.50 -17.42 -4.79
N CYS A 162 -0.01 -18.65 -4.78
CA CYS A 162 0.37 -19.65 -5.77
C CYS A 162 -0.51 -19.55 -7.02
N THR A 163 0.11 -19.06 -8.10
CA THR A 163 -0.52 -18.93 -9.41
C THR A 163 -0.24 -20.16 -10.29
N GLY A 164 -0.95 -20.28 -11.42
CA GLY A 164 -0.70 -21.35 -12.38
C GLY A 164 -1.11 -22.75 -11.92
N GLY A 165 -1.99 -22.87 -10.92
CA GLY A 165 -2.43 -24.17 -10.38
C GLY A 165 -1.43 -24.82 -9.44
N THR A 166 -0.40 -24.09 -9.02
CA THR A 166 0.56 -24.54 -8.00
C THR A 166 -0.06 -24.48 -6.60
N THR A 167 0.46 -25.28 -5.67
CA THR A 167 -0.01 -25.38 -4.28
C THR A 167 1.01 -24.80 -3.33
N ALA A 168 0.57 -24.07 -2.31
CA ALA A 168 1.45 -23.59 -1.25
C ALA A 168 1.87 -24.76 -0.35
N CYS A 169 3.17 -25.06 -0.32
CA CYS A 169 3.77 -26.11 0.50
C CYS A 169 5.02 -25.55 1.21
N ASP A 170 5.01 -25.55 2.55
CA ASP A 170 6.12 -25.12 3.41
C ASP A 170 6.77 -23.78 2.99
N GLY A 171 5.95 -22.80 2.59
CA GLY A 171 6.40 -21.47 2.20
C GLY A 171 6.85 -21.32 0.74
N ALA A 172 6.66 -22.35 -0.10
CA ALA A 172 6.93 -22.30 -1.53
C ALA A 172 5.72 -22.76 -2.36
N CYS A 173 5.58 -22.23 -3.57
CA CYS A 173 4.59 -22.71 -4.51
C CYS A 173 5.17 -23.87 -5.31
N VAL A 174 4.55 -25.04 -5.18
CA VAL A 174 5.01 -26.28 -5.83
C VAL A 174 3.94 -26.78 -6.79
N ASP A 175 4.38 -27.34 -7.91
CA ASP A 175 3.47 -27.98 -8.86
C ASP A 175 3.23 -29.43 -8.42
N ALA A 176 2.16 -29.66 -7.66
CA ALA A 176 1.82 -30.99 -7.19
C ALA A 176 1.46 -31.98 -8.31
N GLN A 177 1.39 -31.55 -9.58
CA GLN A 177 1.15 -32.44 -10.71
C GLN A 177 2.45 -33.00 -11.33
N LEU A 178 3.58 -32.31 -11.13
CA LEU A 178 4.82 -32.56 -11.84
C LEU A 178 6.06 -32.59 -10.94
N ASP A 179 5.99 -32.04 -9.72
CA ASP A 179 7.11 -32.01 -8.78
C ASP A 179 7.29 -33.38 -8.10
N PRO A 180 8.41 -34.09 -8.34
CA PRO A 180 8.69 -35.36 -7.70
C PRO A 180 8.84 -35.28 -6.17
N ALA A 181 9.07 -34.10 -5.59
CA ALA A 181 9.14 -33.92 -4.13
C ALA A 181 7.76 -33.64 -3.49
N ASN A 182 6.74 -33.30 -4.28
CA ASN A 182 5.42 -32.86 -3.82
C ASN A 182 4.27 -33.46 -4.66
N CYS A 183 4.41 -34.71 -5.10
CA CYS A 183 3.54 -35.31 -6.09
C CYS A 183 2.18 -35.70 -5.51
N GLY A 184 1.12 -35.03 -5.96
CA GLY A 184 -0.24 -35.17 -5.44
C GLY A 184 -0.49 -34.40 -4.13
N GLY A 185 0.54 -33.79 -3.54
CA GLY A 185 0.42 -32.97 -2.34
C GLY A 185 1.77 -32.63 -1.68
N CYS A 186 1.74 -31.71 -0.73
CA CYS A 186 2.93 -31.24 -0.02
C CYS A 186 3.69 -32.38 0.67
N GLY A 187 5.00 -32.47 0.43
CA GLY A 187 5.89 -33.46 1.03
C GLY A 187 5.69 -34.90 0.55
N VAL A 188 4.84 -35.12 -0.46
CA VAL A 188 4.64 -36.45 -1.05
C VAL A 188 5.73 -36.70 -2.09
N ALA A 189 6.90 -37.15 -1.63
CA ALA A 189 8.02 -37.44 -2.51
C ALA A 189 7.87 -38.80 -3.20
N CYS A 190 8.16 -38.84 -4.51
CA CYS A 190 8.23 -40.06 -5.29
C CYS A 190 9.45 -40.90 -4.90
N GLY A 191 9.32 -42.22 -5.09
CA GLY A 191 10.40 -43.17 -4.87
C GLY A 191 11.56 -42.99 -5.85
N ALA A 192 12.68 -43.65 -5.56
CA ALA A 192 13.84 -43.60 -6.43
C ALA A 192 13.52 -44.15 -7.83
N GLY A 193 13.73 -43.34 -8.87
CA GLY A 193 13.44 -43.71 -10.26
C GLY A 193 12.00 -43.45 -10.70
N GLU A 194 11.14 -42.97 -9.81
CA GLU A 194 9.79 -42.54 -10.16
C GLU A 194 9.77 -41.06 -10.55
N VAL A 195 8.84 -40.72 -11.45
CA VAL A 195 8.52 -39.35 -11.81
C VAL A 195 7.13 -39.00 -11.29
N CYS A 196 6.86 -37.71 -11.12
CA CYS A 196 5.51 -37.24 -10.86
C CYS A 196 4.81 -36.94 -12.18
N SER A 197 3.65 -37.57 -12.41
CA SER A 197 2.82 -37.30 -13.57
C SER A 197 1.35 -37.27 -13.17
N ALA A 198 0.67 -36.16 -13.47
CA ALA A 198 -0.72 -35.91 -13.08
C ALA A 198 -0.97 -36.14 -11.58
N GLY A 199 0.00 -35.75 -10.75
CA GLY A 199 -0.07 -35.86 -9.29
C GLY A 199 0.03 -37.28 -8.76
N THR A 200 0.54 -38.21 -9.55
CA THR A 200 0.81 -39.58 -9.13
C THR A 200 2.27 -39.94 -9.41
N CYS A 201 2.94 -40.52 -8.42
CA CYS A 201 4.26 -41.09 -8.61
C CYS A 201 4.15 -42.37 -9.43
N GLY A 202 5.00 -42.50 -10.44
CA GLY A 202 5.06 -43.69 -11.26
C GLY A 202 6.42 -43.86 -11.90
N LEU A 203 6.76 -45.12 -12.16
CA LEU A 203 7.97 -45.47 -12.89
C LEU A 203 7.80 -45.07 -14.37
N GLU A 204 8.65 -44.18 -14.87
CA GLU A 204 8.68 -43.82 -16.29
C GLU A 204 9.85 -44.53 -16.98
N CYS A 205 9.53 -45.55 -17.76
CA CYS A 205 10.52 -46.30 -18.52
C CYS A 205 10.76 -45.67 -19.89
N THR A 206 11.89 -44.97 -20.01
CA THR A 206 12.34 -44.34 -21.26
C THR A 206 13.23 -45.29 -22.07
N GLY A 207 13.49 -44.94 -23.33
CA GLY A 207 14.40 -45.74 -24.19
C GLY A 207 13.86 -47.09 -24.65
N GLY A 208 12.53 -47.29 -24.63
CA GLY A 208 11.90 -48.55 -25.04
C GLY A 208 12.01 -49.67 -24.00
N THR A 209 12.38 -49.33 -22.76
CA THR A 209 12.41 -50.27 -21.63
C THR A 209 11.00 -50.49 -21.07
N THR A 210 10.79 -51.62 -20.40
CA THR A 210 9.50 -52.05 -19.85
C THR A 210 9.54 -52.01 -18.33
N ALA A 211 8.49 -51.53 -17.70
CA ALA A 211 8.35 -51.56 -16.25
C ALA A 211 8.08 -53.00 -15.77
N CYS A 212 9.02 -53.59 -15.03
CA CYS A 212 8.93 -54.93 -14.46
C CYS A 212 9.31 -54.88 -12.98
N ASP A 213 8.39 -55.29 -12.10
CA ASP A 213 8.57 -55.38 -10.64
C ASP A 213 9.23 -54.13 -10.00
N GLY A 214 8.87 -52.94 -10.49
CA GLY A 214 9.39 -51.65 -9.97
C GLY A 214 10.71 -51.19 -10.57
N ALA A 215 11.22 -51.85 -11.62
CA ALA A 215 12.41 -51.44 -12.36
C ALA A 215 12.14 -51.38 -13.87
N CYS A 216 12.84 -50.48 -14.56
CA CYS A 216 12.82 -50.44 -16.02
C CYS A 216 13.85 -51.41 -16.57
N VAL A 217 13.38 -52.42 -17.30
CA VAL A 217 14.22 -53.47 -17.88
C VAL A 217 14.15 -53.43 -19.40
N ASP A 218 15.28 -53.69 -20.06
CA ASP A 218 15.31 -53.79 -21.51
C ASP A 218 14.88 -55.20 -21.94
N ALA A 219 13.59 -55.37 -22.24
CA ALA A 219 13.08 -56.67 -22.65
C ALA A 219 13.66 -57.18 -23.98
N GLN A 220 14.47 -56.40 -24.70
CA GLN A 220 15.13 -56.82 -25.92
C GLN A 220 16.51 -57.43 -25.68
N LEU A 221 17.15 -57.09 -24.55
CA LEU A 221 18.56 -57.40 -24.27
C LEU A 221 18.80 -58.00 -22.88
N ASP A 222 17.87 -57.84 -21.93
CA ASP A 222 18.00 -58.36 -20.58
C ASP A 222 17.72 -59.87 -20.53
N PRO A 223 18.72 -60.72 -20.20
CA PRO A 223 18.52 -62.16 -20.09
C PRO A 223 17.57 -62.58 -18.96
N ALA A 224 17.30 -61.72 -17.98
CA ALA A 224 16.33 -62.00 -16.91
C ALA A 224 14.88 -61.61 -17.28
N ASN A 225 14.68 -60.82 -18.33
CA ASN A 225 13.40 -60.25 -18.74
C ASN A 225 13.19 -60.29 -20.27
N CYS A 226 13.66 -61.35 -20.92
CA CYS A 226 13.76 -61.40 -22.38
C CYS A 226 12.40 -61.63 -23.04
N GLY A 227 11.91 -60.64 -23.77
CA GLY A 227 10.59 -60.62 -24.39
C GLY A 227 9.45 -60.24 -23.42
N GLY A 228 9.74 -60.06 -22.13
CA GLY A 228 8.76 -59.65 -21.12
C GLY A 228 9.26 -59.84 -19.68
N CYS A 229 8.52 -59.27 -18.73
CA CYS A 229 8.88 -59.32 -17.31
C CYS A 229 9.00 -60.75 -16.77
N GLY A 230 10.11 -61.06 -16.10
CA GLY A 230 10.39 -62.36 -15.49
C GLY A 230 10.66 -63.50 -16.48
N VAL A 231 10.77 -63.22 -17.77
CA VAL A 231 11.11 -64.22 -18.79
C VAL A 231 12.63 -64.40 -18.84
N ALA A 232 13.15 -65.21 -17.93
CA ALA A 232 14.58 -65.51 -17.87
C ALA A 232 15.00 -66.52 -18.94
N CYS A 233 16.08 -66.22 -19.66
CA CYS A 233 16.70 -67.15 -20.58
C CYS A 233 17.36 -68.34 -19.86
N GLY A 234 17.41 -69.48 -20.53
CA GLY A 234 18.08 -70.68 -20.03
C GLY A 234 19.59 -70.50 -19.90
N ALA A 235 20.23 -71.44 -19.19
CA ALA A 235 21.68 -71.41 -19.02
C ALA A 235 22.40 -71.50 -20.38
N GLY A 236 23.25 -70.52 -20.68
CA GLY A 236 23.98 -70.43 -21.96
C GLY A 236 23.24 -69.69 -23.09
N GLU A 237 22.03 -69.20 -22.81
CA GLU A 237 21.28 -68.36 -23.74
C GLU A 237 21.52 -66.87 -23.47
N VAL A 238 21.43 -66.07 -24.51
CA VAL A 238 21.42 -64.59 -24.44
C VAL A 238 20.08 -64.08 -24.91
N CYS A 239 19.70 -62.89 -24.44
CA CYS A 239 18.57 -62.19 -24.98
C CYS A 239 18.99 -61.36 -26.19
N SER A 240 18.35 -61.58 -27.34
CA SER A 240 18.56 -60.77 -28.53
C SER A 240 17.24 -60.54 -29.24
N GLY A 241 16.84 -59.28 -29.36
CA GLY A 241 15.58 -58.90 -30.01
C GLY A 241 14.33 -59.42 -29.28
N GLY A 242 14.42 -59.59 -27.96
CA GLY A 242 13.32 -60.11 -27.12
C GLY A 242 13.10 -61.61 -27.23
N THR A 243 14.08 -62.33 -27.75
CA THR A 243 14.07 -63.80 -27.81
C THR A 243 15.34 -64.37 -27.18
N CYS A 244 15.16 -65.38 -26.33
CA CYS A 244 16.25 -66.18 -25.82
C CYS A 244 16.80 -67.05 -26.94
N GLY A 245 18.11 -67.03 -27.11
CA GLY A 245 18.80 -67.87 -28.09
C GLY A 245 20.17 -68.28 -27.59
N LEU A 246 20.60 -69.47 -28.01
CA LEU A 246 21.92 -70.00 -27.68
C LEU A 246 23.00 -69.09 -28.29
N SER A 247 23.92 -68.59 -27.48
CA SER A 247 25.07 -67.83 -27.98
C SER A 247 26.31 -68.72 -27.98
N CYS A 248 26.73 -69.14 -29.17
CA CYS A 248 27.92 -69.96 -29.34
C CYS A 248 29.18 -69.10 -29.38
N ALA A 249 29.86 -68.98 -28.23
CA ALA A 249 31.12 -68.28 -28.10
C ALA A 249 32.31 -69.12 -28.64
N GLY A 250 33.42 -68.46 -28.95
CA GLY A 250 34.68 -69.15 -29.30
C GLY A 250 34.70 -69.83 -30.66
N GLY A 251 33.86 -69.40 -31.63
CA GLY A 251 33.83 -69.97 -32.97
C GLY A 251 33.10 -71.31 -33.07
N THR A 252 32.42 -71.73 -31.99
CA THR A 252 31.56 -72.91 -31.98
C THR A 252 30.29 -72.67 -32.82
N THR A 253 29.77 -73.72 -33.43
CA THR A 253 28.57 -73.70 -34.28
C THR A 253 27.36 -74.20 -33.49
N GLN A 254 26.22 -73.51 -33.61
CA GLN A 254 24.98 -73.97 -33.01
C GLN A 254 24.45 -75.19 -33.78
N CYS A 255 24.46 -76.35 -33.13
CA CYS A 255 23.87 -77.59 -33.63
C CYS A 255 22.70 -77.98 -32.72
N GLY A 256 21.48 -77.66 -33.17
CA GLY A 256 20.26 -77.81 -32.37
C GLY A 256 20.27 -76.91 -31.14
N SER A 257 20.21 -77.53 -29.95
CA SER A 257 20.25 -76.85 -28.64
C SER A 257 21.65 -76.83 -28.01
N THR A 258 22.70 -77.14 -28.77
CA THR A 258 24.09 -77.22 -28.27
C THR A 258 25.06 -76.45 -29.15
N CYS A 259 26.07 -75.83 -28.54
CA CYS A 259 27.20 -75.26 -29.26
C CYS A 259 28.30 -76.32 -29.37
N VAL A 260 28.72 -76.64 -30.58
CA VAL A 260 29.77 -77.63 -30.84
C VAL A 260 30.93 -76.99 -31.60
N ASP A 261 32.15 -77.43 -31.32
CA ASP A 261 33.30 -77.01 -32.11
C ASP A 261 33.38 -77.88 -33.37
N ALA A 262 32.92 -77.35 -34.51
CA ALA A 262 32.92 -78.11 -35.77
C ALA A 262 34.32 -78.44 -36.31
N GLN A 263 35.40 -77.95 -35.69
CA GLN A 263 36.78 -78.29 -36.04
C GLN A 263 37.39 -79.36 -35.14
N LEU A 264 36.93 -79.45 -33.89
CA LEU A 264 37.49 -80.36 -32.87
C LEU A 264 36.55 -81.48 -32.46
N ASP A 265 35.23 -81.33 -32.64
CA ASP A 265 34.23 -82.33 -32.32
C ASP A 265 34.16 -83.40 -33.43
N PRO A 266 34.59 -84.65 -33.16
CA PRO A 266 34.57 -85.72 -34.16
C PRO A 266 33.15 -86.08 -34.62
N ALA A 267 32.12 -85.77 -33.82
CA ALA A 267 30.72 -86.03 -34.16
C ALA A 267 30.08 -84.90 -35.00
N ASN A 268 30.75 -83.75 -35.16
CA ASN A 268 30.25 -82.58 -35.88
C ASN A 268 31.36 -81.96 -36.77
N CYS A 269 32.28 -82.79 -37.27
CA CYS A 269 33.45 -82.33 -38.01
C CYS A 269 33.05 -81.74 -39.37
N GLY A 270 33.22 -80.42 -39.53
CA GLY A 270 32.87 -79.66 -40.73
C GLY A 270 31.44 -79.09 -40.75
N GLY A 271 30.60 -79.39 -39.76
CA GLY A 271 29.23 -78.89 -39.66
C GLY A 271 28.38 -79.72 -38.69
N CYS A 272 27.11 -79.34 -38.52
CA CYS A 272 26.17 -80.09 -37.68
C CYS A 272 25.74 -81.40 -38.35
N GLY A 273 26.15 -82.55 -37.79
CA GLY A 273 25.75 -83.90 -38.23
C GLY A 273 26.78 -84.65 -39.05
#